data_AF-A0A6P0S9S7-F1
#
_entry.id   AF-A0A6P0S9S7-F1
#
_cell.length_a   1.000
_cell.length_b   1.000
_cell.length_c   1.000
_cell.angle_alpha   90.00
_cell.angle_beta   90.00
_cell.angle_gamma   90.00
#
_symmetry.space_group_name_H-M   'P 1'
#
loop_
_entity.id
_entity.type
_entity.pdbx_description
1 polymer ?
#
loop_
_entity_poly.entity_id
_entity_poly.type
_entity_poly.pdbx_seq_one_letter_code
_entity_poly.pdbx_strand_id
1 'polypeptide(L)'
;MRYSLLNRFRGVLLGSFMGEVLGNGGYQGLVLDGFSLKKIQTVDTQPHPSLSAWQQIAACGTKSLINCGRLDWQDWLEQISLQQPSLLELKNTASCSEAALATVPIALFFHEDEVKLRQQLLQAAAIWQDDNHSQGEGILAIAFAIALALTEKLNPSTLISQTLAYLGTTQTPMAKQLAEVQTLLDQGAGLNTTLQQLRRVQSELYSDLPQERSPQSKLNNCPYIS
;
A
#
# COMPACT_ATOMS: atom_id res chain seq x y z
N MET A 1 -22.00 18.77 6.06
CA MET A 1 -20.92 19.73 5.81
C MET A 1 -19.84 19.01 5.03
N ARG A 2 -19.53 19.44 3.81
CA ARG A 2 -18.43 18.87 3.03
C ARG A 2 -17.13 19.48 3.54
N TYR A 3 -16.11 18.66 3.80
CA TYR A 3 -14.82 19.15 4.27
C TYR A 3 -14.10 19.88 3.13
N SER A 4 -13.40 20.97 3.43
CA SER A 4 -12.55 21.63 2.43
C SER A 4 -11.47 20.68 1.90
N LEU A 5 -10.96 20.96 0.69
CA LEU A 5 -9.87 20.19 0.09
C LEU A 5 -8.66 20.13 1.05
N LEU A 6 -8.30 21.25 1.66
CA LEU A 6 -7.22 21.34 2.64
C LEU A 6 -7.43 20.39 3.84
N ASN A 7 -8.66 20.30 4.36
CA ASN A 7 -8.96 19.40 5.47
C ASN A 7 -8.83 17.93 5.05
N ARG A 8 -9.19 17.58 3.82
CA ARG A 8 -9.02 16.22 3.30
C ARG A 8 -7.56 15.86 3.05
N PHE A 9 -6.76 16.79 2.52
CA PHE A 9 -5.30 16.63 2.40
C PHE A 9 -4.66 16.35 3.76
N ARG A 10 -4.98 17.18 4.76
CA ARG A 10 -4.53 16.98 6.14
C ARG A 10 -5.01 15.64 6.70
N GLY A 11 -6.24 15.24 6.38
CA GLY A 11 -6.81 13.95 6.76
C GLY A 11 -6.05 12.76 6.18
N VAL A 12 -5.61 12.81 4.93
CA VAL A 12 -4.80 11.75 4.30
C VAL A 12 -3.45 11.61 5.00
N LEU A 13 -2.74 12.72 5.20
CA LEU A 13 -1.42 12.71 5.86
C LEU A 13 -1.51 12.25 7.31
N LEU A 14 -2.46 12.80 8.08
CA LEU A 14 -2.65 12.44 9.48
C LEU A 14 -3.16 10.99 9.63
N GLY A 15 -4.06 10.57 8.75
CA GLY A 15 -4.58 9.20 8.72
C GLY A 15 -3.50 8.18 8.41
N SER A 16 -2.61 8.48 7.46
CA SER A 16 -1.44 7.64 7.17
C SER A 16 -0.50 7.54 8.37
N PHE A 17 -0.18 8.67 9.01
CA PHE A 17 0.64 8.70 10.22
C PHE A 17 0.02 7.91 11.38
N MET A 18 -1.26 8.16 11.68
CA MET A 18 -1.98 7.43 12.74
C MET A 18 -2.10 5.95 12.44
N GLY A 19 -2.35 5.58 11.18
CA GLY A 19 -2.40 4.19 10.74
C GLY A 19 -1.10 3.45 10.99
N GLU A 20 0.04 4.11 10.78
CA GLU A 20 1.35 3.54 11.06
C GLU A 20 1.62 3.41 12.57
N VAL A 21 1.37 4.46 13.35
CA VAL A 21 1.58 4.42 14.82
C VAL A 21 0.73 3.32 15.46
N LEU A 22 -0.53 3.18 15.02
CA LEU A 22 -1.41 2.12 15.49
C LEU A 22 -0.98 0.75 14.98
N GLY A 23 -0.53 0.64 13.72
CA GLY A 23 -0.05 -0.63 13.16
C GLY A 23 1.21 -1.17 13.85
N ASN A 24 2.15 -0.30 14.20
CA ASN A 24 3.44 -0.67 14.81
C ASN A 24 3.33 -1.01 16.31
N GLY A 25 2.26 -0.57 16.98
CA GLY A 25 1.97 -0.85 18.39
C GLY A 25 1.58 -2.30 18.74
N GLY A 26 1.84 -3.27 17.86
CA GLY A 26 1.61 -4.70 18.13
C GLY A 26 0.23 -5.24 17.79
N TYR A 27 -0.58 -4.55 16.99
CA TYR A 27 -1.87 -5.07 16.51
C TYR A 27 -1.75 -6.01 15.30
N GLN A 28 -0.53 -6.35 14.87
CA GLN A 28 -0.23 -7.18 13.70
C GLN A 28 -0.63 -8.66 13.85
N GLY A 29 -1.25 -9.07 14.97
CA GLY A 29 -1.71 -10.44 15.25
C GLY A 29 -3.22 -10.64 15.44
N LEU A 30 -4.06 -9.60 15.37
CA LEU A 30 -5.50 -9.73 15.59
C LEU A 30 -6.27 -9.87 14.26
N VAL A 31 -6.10 -11.03 13.62
CA VAL A 31 -7.06 -11.52 12.64
C VAL A 31 -8.36 -11.83 13.39
N LEU A 32 -9.27 -10.84 13.40
CA LEU A 32 -10.73 -11.03 13.46
C LEU A 32 -11.27 -12.11 14.42
N ASP A 33 -10.75 -12.19 15.63
CA ASP A 33 -11.44 -12.87 16.73
C ASP A 33 -11.57 -11.87 17.89
N GLY A 34 -12.76 -11.28 18.00
CA GLY A 34 -13.12 -10.30 19.03
C GLY A 34 -12.55 -8.90 18.82
N PHE A 35 -13.36 -7.99 18.28
CA PHE A 35 -13.10 -6.55 18.39
C PHE A 35 -13.13 -6.14 19.87
N SER A 36 -11.97 -6.12 20.51
CA SER A 36 -11.76 -5.42 21.77
C SER A 36 -10.78 -4.29 21.50
N LEU A 37 -11.32 -3.08 21.33
CA LEU A 37 -10.56 -1.84 21.40
C LEU A 37 -9.98 -1.75 22.81
N LYS A 38 -8.83 -2.41 23.04
CA LYS A 38 -8.07 -2.19 24.26
C LYS A 38 -7.69 -0.71 24.25
N LYS A 39 -8.24 0.01 25.23
CA LYS A 39 -8.01 1.42 25.53
C LYS A 39 -6.57 1.77 25.21
N ILE A 40 -6.36 2.82 24.42
CA ILE A 40 -5.06 3.46 24.19
C ILE A 40 -4.39 3.56 25.56
N GLN A 41 -3.45 2.67 25.84
CA GLN A 41 -2.61 2.82 27.01
C GLN A 41 -1.63 3.90 26.57
N THR A 42 -1.89 5.11 27.04
CA THR A 42 -0.86 6.13 27.18
C THR A 42 0.17 5.57 28.15
N VAL A 43 1.07 4.73 27.62
CA VAL A 43 2.28 4.34 28.30
C VAL A 43 3.14 5.59 28.30
N ASP A 44 3.34 6.16 29.48
CA ASP A 44 4.27 7.26 29.77
C ASP A 44 5.71 6.79 29.49
N THR A 45 6.03 6.66 28.22
CA THR A 45 7.41 6.51 27.75
C THR A 45 7.49 7.34 26.50
N GLN A 46 8.33 8.38 26.52
CA GLN A 46 8.80 9.01 25.31
C GLN A 46 9.54 7.94 24.49
N PRO A 47 9.02 7.56 23.33
CA PRO A 47 9.81 7.70 22.13
C PRO A 47 9.02 8.63 21.21
N HIS A 48 9.67 9.64 20.65
CA HIS A 48 9.11 10.29 19.48
C HIS A 48 8.75 9.18 18.49
N PRO A 49 7.50 9.08 18.00
CA PRO A 49 7.14 8.08 17.02
C PRO A 49 8.01 8.34 15.78
N SER A 50 9.05 7.52 15.61
CA SER A 50 9.95 7.61 14.47
C SER A 50 9.18 7.14 13.25
N LEU A 51 9.07 8.00 12.24
CA LEU A 51 8.46 7.65 10.95
C LEU A 51 9.17 6.43 10.36
N SER A 52 8.42 5.51 9.78
CA SER A 52 8.96 4.41 8.99
C SER A 52 9.80 4.94 7.84
N ALA A 53 10.71 4.10 7.35
CA ALA A 53 11.51 4.41 6.17
C ALA A 53 10.66 4.88 4.98
N TRP A 54 9.48 4.28 4.78
CA TRP A 54 8.56 4.60 3.68
C TRP A 54 7.84 5.94 3.89
N GLN A 55 7.50 6.29 5.12
CA GLN A 55 7.01 7.64 5.43
C GLN A 55 8.09 8.71 5.27
N GLN A 56 9.34 8.39 5.60
CA GLN A 56 10.47 9.30 5.34
C GLN A 56 10.70 9.50 3.84
N ILE A 57 10.59 8.43 3.04
CA ILE A 57 10.61 8.51 1.57
C ILE A 57 9.47 9.39 1.06
N ALA A 58 8.24 9.22 1.58
CA ALA A 58 7.09 10.06 1.24
C ALA A 58 7.31 11.53 1.65
N ALA A 59 7.93 11.80 2.80
CA ALA A 59 8.26 13.14 3.24
C ALA A 59 9.29 13.82 2.32
N CYS A 60 10.32 13.09 1.89
CA CYS A 60 11.28 13.57 0.90
C CYS A 60 10.59 13.92 -0.43
N GLY A 61 9.66 13.07 -0.89
CA GLY A 61 8.88 13.31 -2.10
C GLY A 61 7.97 14.52 -2.00
N THR A 62 7.33 14.69 -0.84
CA THR A 62 6.51 15.88 -0.57
C THR A 62 7.35 17.14 -0.64
N LYS A 63 8.55 17.13 -0.05
CA LYS A 63 9.48 18.27 -0.10
C LYS A 63 9.91 18.58 -1.53
N SER A 64 10.22 17.55 -2.31
CA SER A 64 10.56 17.68 -3.73
C SER A 64 9.42 18.30 -4.55
N LEU A 65 8.20 17.79 -4.39
CA LEU A 65 7.01 18.32 -5.07
C LEU A 65 6.76 19.80 -4.73
N ILE A 66 6.94 20.20 -3.47
CA ILE A 66 6.79 21.59 -3.03
C ILE A 66 7.88 22.47 -3.67
N ASN A 67 9.14 22.03 -3.62
CA ASN A 67 10.27 22.80 -4.13
C ASN A 67 10.24 22.96 -5.65
N CYS A 68 9.92 21.89 -6.38
CA CYS A 68 9.94 21.87 -7.84
C CYS A 68 8.62 22.35 -8.47
N GLY A 69 7.51 22.36 -7.72
CA GLY A 69 6.16 22.63 -8.22
C GLY A 69 5.65 21.58 -9.23
N ARG A 70 6.35 20.44 -9.33
CA ARG A 70 6.08 19.31 -10.21
C ARG A 70 6.74 18.06 -9.64
N LEU A 71 6.35 16.90 -10.13
CA LEU A 71 7.07 15.66 -9.83
C LEU A 71 8.40 15.64 -10.58
N ASP A 72 9.50 15.57 -9.83
CA ASP A 72 10.86 15.48 -10.32
C ASP A 72 11.57 14.32 -9.60
N TRP A 73 11.71 13.18 -10.28
CA TRP A 73 12.26 11.96 -9.66
C TRP A 73 13.72 12.14 -9.24
N GLN A 74 14.48 12.97 -9.95
CA GLN A 74 15.88 13.21 -9.64
C GLN A 74 15.99 14.01 -8.34
N ASP A 75 15.24 15.10 -8.21
CA ASP A 75 15.21 15.88 -6.97
C ASP A 75 14.67 15.06 -5.79
N TRP A 76 13.63 14.23 -5.98
CA TRP A 76 13.13 13.34 -4.92
C TRP A 76 14.25 12.40 -4.41
N LEU A 77 14.93 11.68 -5.32
CA LEU A 77 16.03 10.79 -4.92
C LEU A 77 17.20 11.56 -4.28
N GLU A 78 17.45 12.79 -4.70
CA GLU A 78 18.43 13.68 -4.07
C GLU A 78 18.01 14.07 -2.65
N GLN A 79 16.74 14.45 -2.42
CA GLN A 79 16.22 14.74 -1.08
C GLN A 79 16.37 13.53 -0.15
N ILE A 80 16.14 12.31 -0.65
CA ILE A 80 16.38 11.07 0.11
C ILE A 80 17.86 10.93 0.45
N SER A 81 18.74 11.14 -0.52
CA SER A 81 20.21 11.07 -0.33
C SER A 81 20.70 12.06 0.72
N LEU A 82 20.16 13.29 0.71
CA LEU A 82 20.52 14.35 1.65
C LEU A 82 20.00 14.07 3.06
N GLN A 83 18.82 13.46 3.19
CA GLN A 83 18.20 13.22 4.48
C GLN A 83 18.71 11.92 5.12
N GLN A 84 18.70 10.81 4.39
CA GLN A 84 19.19 9.52 4.85
C GLN A 84 19.54 8.60 3.66
N PRO A 85 20.83 8.47 3.30
CA PRO A 85 21.27 7.67 2.15
C PRO A 85 20.82 6.20 2.18
N SER A 86 20.75 5.58 3.37
CA SER A 86 20.37 4.17 3.52
C SER A 86 18.94 3.87 3.05
N LEU A 87 18.06 4.89 2.95
CA LEU A 87 16.71 4.71 2.40
C LEU A 87 16.73 4.34 0.91
N LEU A 88 17.79 4.67 0.18
CA LEU A 88 17.93 4.28 -1.23
C LEU A 88 18.17 2.79 -1.42
N GLU A 89 18.64 2.08 -0.38
CA GLU A 89 18.84 0.63 -0.41
C GLU A 89 17.50 -0.13 -0.44
N LEU A 90 16.39 0.55 -0.15
CA LEU A 90 15.03 -0.01 -0.19
C LEU A 90 14.40 -0.01 -1.59
N LYS A 91 15.11 0.47 -2.61
CA LYS A 91 14.62 0.36 -4.00
C LYS A 91 14.37 -1.11 -4.35
N ASN A 92 13.25 -1.36 -5.03
CA ASN A 92 12.77 -2.70 -5.38
C ASN A 92 12.52 -3.63 -4.18
N THR A 93 12.44 -3.13 -2.93
CA THR A 93 12.16 -3.97 -1.76
C THR A 93 10.79 -3.73 -1.15
N ALA A 94 10.02 -2.76 -1.65
CA ALA A 94 8.75 -2.37 -1.06
C ALA A 94 7.71 -3.47 -1.23
N SER A 95 7.04 -3.83 -0.14
CA SER A 95 5.73 -4.47 -0.23
C SER A 95 4.71 -3.52 -0.85
N CYS A 96 3.53 -4.05 -1.20
CA CYS A 96 2.46 -3.24 -1.76
C CYS A 96 2.02 -2.10 -0.85
N SER A 97 1.87 -2.37 0.45
CA SER A 97 1.45 -1.38 1.44
C SER A 97 2.50 -0.30 1.65
N GLU A 98 3.78 -0.67 1.66
CA GLU A 98 4.90 0.25 1.83
C GLU A 98 5.06 1.19 0.63
N ALA A 99 4.96 0.65 -0.59
CA ALA A 99 5.00 1.47 -1.79
C ALA A 99 3.77 2.41 -1.87
N ALA A 100 2.60 1.97 -1.39
CA ALA A 100 1.42 2.82 -1.30
C ALA A 100 1.64 3.99 -0.33
N LEU A 101 2.33 3.78 0.79
CA LEU A 101 2.72 4.86 1.71
C LEU A 101 3.70 5.84 1.06
N ALA A 102 4.75 5.31 0.40
CA ALA A 102 5.75 6.12 -0.29
C ALA A 102 5.14 7.01 -1.40
N THR A 103 4.02 6.58 -1.98
CA THR A 103 3.37 7.24 -3.15
C THR A 103 2.18 8.11 -2.78
N VAL A 104 1.82 8.23 -1.50
CA VAL A 104 0.81 9.19 -1.03
C VAL A 104 1.02 10.62 -1.58
N PRO A 105 2.25 11.18 -1.64
CA PRO A 105 2.46 12.52 -2.20
C PRO A 105 2.03 12.65 -3.67
N ILE A 106 2.21 11.59 -4.47
CA ILE A 106 1.79 11.53 -5.88
C ILE A 106 0.26 11.51 -5.95
N ALA A 107 -0.38 10.71 -5.11
CA ALA A 107 -1.84 10.65 -5.02
C ALA A 107 -2.43 12.01 -4.64
N LEU A 108 -1.84 12.70 -3.66
CA LEU A 108 -2.25 14.05 -3.29
C LEU A 108 -2.04 15.05 -4.43
N PHE A 109 -0.91 15.01 -5.13
CA PHE A 109 -0.56 16.00 -6.14
C PHE A 109 -1.36 15.84 -7.45
N PHE A 110 -1.63 14.60 -7.88
CA PHE A 110 -2.32 14.31 -9.15
C PHE A 110 -3.77 13.84 -8.99
N HIS A 111 -4.40 14.04 -7.83
CA HIS A 111 -5.76 13.53 -7.55
C HIS A 111 -6.87 13.97 -8.52
N GLU A 112 -6.66 15.07 -9.27
CA GLU A 112 -7.64 15.56 -10.26
C GLU A 112 -7.41 15.01 -11.67
N ASP A 113 -6.20 14.53 -11.98
CA ASP A 113 -5.81 14.03 -13.29
C ASP A 113 -5.52 12.52 -13.20
N GLU A 114 -6.57 11.72 -13.42
CA GLU A 114 -6.53 10.26 -13.30
C GLU A 114 -5.49 9.62 -14.23
N VAL A 115 -5.34 10.15 -15.45
CA VAL A 115 -4.39 9.61 -16.45
C VAL A 115 -2.96 9.84 -15.97
N LYS A 116 -2.65 11.06 -15.53
CA LYS A 116 -1.32 11.40 -15.03
C LYS A 116 -1.03 10.70 -13.70
N LEU A 117 -2.02 10.60 -12.82
CA LEU A 117 -1.92 9.85 -11.56
C LEU A 117 -1.50 8.40 -11.84
N ARG A 118 -2.23 7.70 -12.71
CA ARG A 118 -1.89 6.32 -13.10
C ARG A 118 -0.46 6.22 -13.62
N GLN A 119 -0.09 7.09 -14.55
CA GLN A 119 1.24 7.09 -15.15
C GLN A 119 2.35 7.25 -14.10
N GLN A 120 2.21 8.23 -13.19
CA GLN A 120 3.24 8.49 -12.18
C GLN A 120 3.34 7.38 -11.14
N LEU A 121 2.22 6.75 -10.77
CA LEU A 121 2.22 5.63 -9.83
C LEU A 121 2.86 4.37 -10.43
N LEU A 122 2.65 4.11 -11.72
CA LEU A 122 3.33 2.99 -12.40
C LEU A 122 4.85 3.21 -12.46
N GLN A 123 5.29 4.45 -12.69
CA GLN A 123 6.71 4.79 -12.59
C GLN A 123 7.24 4.60 -11.16
N ALA A 124 6.46 5.01 -10.16
CA ALA A 124 6.83 4.81 -8.77
C ALA A 124 6.93 3.32 -8.39
N ALA A 125 6.00 2.50 -8.88
CA ALA A 125 6.01 1.06 -8.69
C ALA A 125 7.32 0.45 -9.23
N ALA A 126 7.76 0.87 -10.42
CA ALA A 126 9.03 0.42 -11.01
C ALA A 126 10.30 0.88 -10.26
N ILE A 127 10.19 1.86 -9.35
CA ILE A 127 11.32 2.31 -8.51
C ILE A 127 11.34 1.55 -7.17
N TRP A 128 10.16 1.31 -6.61
CA TRP A 128 10.03 0.84 -5.22
C TRP A 128 9.70 -0.64 -5.08
N GLN A 129 9.02 -1.25 -6.05
CA GLN A 129 8.61 -2.67 -6.01
C GLN A 129 9.46 -3.53 -6.95
N ASP A 130 9.65 -4.80 -6.57
CA ASP A 130 10.28 -5.82 -7.42
C ASP A 130 9.35 -6.27 -8.56
N ASP A 131 9.93 -6.66 -9.69
CA ASP A 131 9.26 -7.08 -10.93
C ASP A 131 8.41 -8.36 -10.75
N ASN A 132 8.67 -9.13 -9.68
CA ASN A 132 8.01 -10.41 -9.41
C ASN A 132 6.55 -10.29 -8.94
N HIS A 133 6.10 -9.12 -8.48
CA HIS A 133 4.79 -8.95 -7.85
C HIS A 133 3.92 -7.94 -8.63
N SER A 134 2.90 -8.45 -9.35
CA SER A 134 1.73 -7.72 -9.89
C SER A 134 1.86 -6.18 -9.98
N GLN A 135 2.55 -5.71 -11.03
CA GLN A 135 2.70 -4.33 -11.53
C GLN A 135 1.89 -3.21 -10.81
N GLY A 136 2.24 -2.87 -9.56
CA GLY A 136 1.72 -1.69 -8.86
C GLY A 136 0.20 -1.62 -8.63
N GLU A 137 -0.55 -2.72 -8.78
CA GLU A 137 -2.02 -2.68 -8.76
C GLU A 137 -2.59 -2.18 -7.43
N GLY A 138 -2.02 -2.61 -6.30
CA GLY A 138 -2.49 -2.14 -5.00
C GLY A 138 -2.10 -0.69 -4.72
N ILE A 139 -0.99 -0.20 -5.27
CA ILE A 139 -0.65 1.22 -5.26
C ILE A 139 -1.72 2.00 -6.02
N LEU A 140 -2.06 1.56 -7.23
CA LEU A 140 -3.08 2.16 -8.08
C LEU A 140 -4.43 2.19 -7.37
N ALA A 141 -4.85 1.08 -6.76
CA ALA A 141 -6.11 0.97 -6.04
C ALA A 141 -6.20 1.95 -4.85
N ILE A 142 -5.16 1.99 -4.01
CA ILE A 142 -5.13 2.88 -2.84
C ILE A 142 -5.10 4.35 -3.26
N ALA A 143 -4.24 4.71 -4.21
CA ALA A 143 -4.13 6.08 -4.69
C ALA A 143 -5.41 6.55 -5.41
N PHE A 144 -6.08 5.67 -6.16
CA PHE A 144 -7.37 5.97 -6.78
C PHE A 144 -8.47 6.19 -5.73
N ALA A 145 -8.53 5.36 -4.68
CA ALA A 145 -9.46 5.59 -3.57
C ALA A 145 -9.20 6.93 -2.86
N ILE A 146 -7.93 7.30 -2.65
CA ILE A 146 -7.55 8.63 -2.13
C ILE A 146 -8.03 9.73 -3.09
N ALA A 147 -7.80 9.60 -4.39
CA ALA A 147 -8.23 10.58 -5.37
C ALA A 147 -9.76 10.75 -5.40
N LEU A 148 -10.52 9.66 -5.32
CA LEU A 148 -11.98 9.69 -5.18
C LEU A 148 -12.41 10.39 -3.88
N ALA A 149 -11.72 10.18 -2.77
CA ALA A 149 -12.01 10.86 -1.50
C ALA A 149 -11.72 12.37 -1.58
N LEU A 150 -10.59 12.76 -2.18
CA LEU A 150 -10.18 14.14 -2.37
C LEU A 150 -11.06 14.89 -3.38
N THR A 151 -11.65 14.19 -4.34
CA THR A 151 -12.58 14.76 -5.32
C THR A 151 -14.04 14.60 -4.92
N GLU A 152 -14.33 14.07 -3.71
CA GLU A 152 -15.70 13.93 -3.19
C GLU A 152 -16.57 12.95 -4.01
N LYS A 153 -15.93 12.05 -4.78
CA LYS A 153 -16.57 11.04 -5.63
C LYS A 153 -16.58 9.64 -5.02
N LEU A 154 -15.94 9.47 -3.85
CA LEU A 154 -15.87 8.18 -3.15
C LEU A 154 -17.28 7.73 -2.73
N ASN A 155 -17.72 6.60 -3.28
CA ASN A 155 -18.94 5.92 -2.88
C ASN A 155 -18.61 4.46 -2.51
N PRO A 156 -18.82 4.04 -1.25
CA PRO A 156 -18.49 2.69 -0.80
C PRO A 156 -19.15 1.58 -1.62
N SER A 157 -20.38 1.80 -2.09
CA SER A 157 -21.14 0.79 -2.86
C SER A 157 -20.58 0.54 -4.26
N THR A 158 -19.84 1.50 -4.83
CA THR A 158 -19.28 1.42 -6.18
C THR A 158 -17.76 1.39 -6.18
N LEU A 159 -17.11 1.47 -5.01
CA LEU A 159 -15.65 1.62 -4.90
C LEU A 159 -14.91 0.46 -5.55
N ILE A 160 -15.32 -0.79 -5.28
CA ILE A 160 -14.63 -1.97 -5.83
C ILE A 160 -14.81 -2.01 -7.35
N SER A 161 -16.04 -1.85 -7.83
CA SER A 161 -16.34 -1.79 -9.28
C SER A 161 -15.57 -0.69 -10.01
N GLN A 162 -15.49 0.52 -9.44
CA GLN A 162 -14.71 1.63 -10.01
C GLN A 162 -13.20 1.34 -9.98
N THR A 163 -12.71 0.71 -8.91
CA THR A 163 -11.30 0.31 -8.79
C THR A 163 -10.94 -0.73 -9.84
N LEU A 164 -11.79 -1.73 -10.07
CA LEU A 164 -11.60 -2.73 -11.12
C LEU A 164 -11.57 -2.10 -12.51
N ALA A 165 -12.50 -1.17 -12.77
CA ALA A 165 -12.52 -0.40 -14.02
C ALA A 165 -11.23 0.44 -14.19
N TYR A 166 -10.79 1.10 -13.12
CA TYR A 166 -9.55 1.87 -13.11
C TYR A 166 -8.34 0.99 -13.37
N LEU A 167 -8.22 -0.18 -12.73
CA LEU A 167 -7.09 -1.11 -12.96
C LEU A 167 -7.02 -1.56 -14.43
N GLY A 168 -8.17 -1.70 -15.10
CA GLY A 168 -8.25 -1.96 -16.53
C GLY A 168 -7.92 -3.41 -16.93
N THR A 169 -7.73 -4.30 -15.95
CA THR A 169 -7.51 -5.73 -16.14
C THR A 169 -8.25 -6.51 -15.07
N THR A 170 -8.82 -7.66 -15.45
CA THR A 170 -9.49 -8.60 -14.54
C THR A 170 -8.71 -9.90 -14.37
N GLN A 171 -7.54 -10.01 -15.01
CA GLN A 171 -6.81 -11.28 -15.10
C GLN A 171 -5.85 -11.48 -13.94
N THR A 172 -5.49 -10.41 -13.23
CA THR A 172 -4.54 -10.46 -12.13
C THR A 172 -5.16 -11.08 -10.88
N PRO A 173 -4.33 -11.70 -10.01
CA PRO A 173 -4.79 -12.23 -8.73
C PRO A 173 -5.63 -11.25 -7.92
N MET A 174 -5.15 -10.02 -7.81
CA MET A 174 -5.81 -8.99 -7.02
C MET A 174 -7.15 -8.59 -7.64
N ALA A 175 -7.21 -8.39 -8.97
CA ALA A 175 -8.47 -8.04 -9.64
C ALA A 175 -9.51 -9.15 -9.53
N LYS A 176 -9.11 -10.43 -9.64
CA LYS A 176 -10.00 -11.57 -9.41
C LYS A 176 -10.53 -11.60 -7.98
N GLN A 177 -9.67 -11.40 -6.99
CA GLN A 177 -10.09 -11.31 -5.58
C GLN A 177 -11.05 -10.15 -5.34
N LEU A 178 -10.78 -8.96 -5.89
CA LEU A 178 -11.70 -7.82 -5.78
C LEU A 178 -13.05 -8.11 -6.43
N ALA A 179 -13.07 -8.75 -7.60
CA ALA A 179 -14.31 -9.12 -8.29
C ALA A 179 -15.14 -10.14 -7.49
N GLU A 180 -14.48 -11.10 -6.83
CA GLU A 180 -15.15 -12.03 -5.92
C GLU A 180 -15.75 -11.28 -4.73
N VAL A 181 -15.03 -10.35 -4.11
CA VAL A 181 -15.57 -9.53 -3.02
C VAL A 181 -16.80 -8.74 -3.47
N GLN A 182 -16.77 -8.13 -4.66
CA GLN A 182 -17.93 -7.41 -5.21
C GLN A 182 -19.14 -8.35 -5.33
N THR A 183 -18.93 -9.53 -5.91
CA THR A 183 -20.00 -10.54 -6.10
C THR A 183 -20.62 -10.95 -4.75
N LEU A 184 -19.78 -11.14 -3.73
CA LEU A 184 -20.23 -11.52 -2.40
C LEU A 184 -20.98 -10.40 -1.67
N LEU A 185 -20.55 -9.15 -1.87
CA LEU A 185 -21.27 -7.99 -1.36
C LEU A 185 -22.65 -7.86 -2.01
N ASP A 186 -22.74 -8.07 -3.32
CA ASP A 186 -24.02 -8.04 -4.06
C ASP A 186 -24.99 -9.14 -3.59
N GLN A 187 -24.45 -10.27 -3.14
CA GLN A 187 -25.21 -11.38 -2.54
C GLN A 187 -25.56 -11.15 -1.05
N GLY A 188 -25.09 -10.06 -0.44
CA GLY A 188 -25.28 -9.79 0.99
C GLY A 188 -24.53 -10.75 1.91
N ALA A 189 -23.42 -11.34 1.44
CA ALA A 189 -22.61 -12.26 2.22
C ALA A 189 -22.00 -11.55 3.45
N GLY A 190 -22.02 -12.24 4.60
CA GLY A 190 -21.37 -11.77 5.81
C GLY A 190 -19.85 -11.91 5.75
N LEU A 191 -19.14 -11.11 6.55
CA LEU A 191 -17.66 -11.05 6.60
C LEU A 191 -16.99 -12.43 6.71
N ASN A 192 -17.50 -13.31 7.58
CA ASN A 192 -16.91 -14.63 7.78
C ASN A 192 -16.99 -15.50 6.51
N THR A 193 -18.14 -15.48 5.82
CA THR A 193 -18.33 -16.18 4.55
C THR A 193 -17.36 -15.64 3.49
N THR A 194 -17.24 -14.31 3.38
CA THR A 194 -16.32 -13.66 2.46
C THR A 194 -14.87 -14.07 2.69
N LEU A 195 -14.43 -14.13 3.96
CA LEU A 195 -13.05 -14.54 4.29
C LEU A 195 -12.78 -16.00 3.95
N GLN A 196 -13.75 -16.90 4.18
CA GLN A 196 -13.61 -18.31 3.83
C GLN A 196 -13.46 -18.50 2.31
N GLN A 197 -14.28 -17.80 1.52
CA GLN A 197 -14.19 -17.85 0.06
C GLN A 197 -12.90 -17.23 -0.48
N LEU A 198 -12.47 -16.08 0.05
CA LEU A 198 -11.22 -15.45 -0.39
C LEU A 198 -9.99 -16.32 -0.11
N ARG A 199 -9.92 -16.98 1.06
CA ARG A 199 -8.83 -17.92 1.36
C ARG A 199 -8.80 -19.09 0.38
N ARG A 200 -9.98 -19.58 -0.01
CA ARG A 200 -10.11 -20.65 -0.99
C ARG A 200 -9.64 -20.20 -2.38
N VAL A 201 -10.12 -19.06 -2.87
CA VAL A 201 -9.69 -18.48 -4.16
C VAL A 201 -8.17 -18.24 -4.17
N GLN A 202 -7.61 -17.75 -3.05
CA GLN A 202 -6.17 -17.60 -2.93
C GLN A 202 -5.44 -18.96 -3.04
N SER A 203 -5.92 -20.00 -2.35
CA SER A 203 -5.29 -21.34 -2.45
C SER A 203 -5.33 -21.94 -3.86
N GLU A 204 -6.41 -21.71 -4.61
CA GLU A 204 -6.59 -22.21 -5.98
C GLU A 204 -5.74 -21.41 -6.99
N LEU A 205 -5.49 -20.13 -6.73
CA LEU A 205 -4.70 -19.28 -7.64
C LEU A 205 -3.19 -19.49 -7.51
N TYR A 206 -2.72 -19.97 -6.35
CA TYR A 206 -1.31 -20.24 -6.08
C TYR A 206 -0.93 -21.72 -6.19
N SER A 207 -1.88 -22.61 -6.52
CA SER A 207 -1.60 -24.05 -6.74
C SER A 207 -1.01 -24.38 -8.12
N ASP A 208 -1.02 -23.44 -9.07
CA ASP A 208 -0.54 -23.63 -10.45
C ASP A 208 0.91 -23.14 -10.69
N LEU A 209 1.59 -22.62 -9.67
CA LEU A 209 3.02 -22.25 -9.77
C LEU A 209 3.90 -23.48 -9.45
N PRO A 210 4.99 -23.76 -10.21
CA PRO A 210 5.95 -24.78 -9.83
C PRO A 210 6.47 -24.48 -8.43
N GLN A 211 6.42 -25.46 -7.52
CA GLN A 211 7.05 -25.36 -6.21
C GLN A 211 8.57 -25.20 -6.41
N GLU A 212 9.04 -23.96 -6.53
CA GLU A 212 10.42 -23.59 -6.29
C GLU A 212 10.75 -24.01 -4.85
N ARG A 213 11.64 -24.99 -4.73
CA ARG A 213 12.13 -25.49 -3.44
C ARG A 213 12.68 -24.32 -2.64
N SER A 214 12.13 -24.13 -1.46
CA SER A 214 12.68 -23.28 -0.40
C SER A 214 14.21 -23.44 -0.29
N PRO A 215 14.99 -22.34 -0.19
CA PRO A 215 16.42 -22.39 0.06
C PRO A 215 16.69 -22.70 1.54
N GLN A 216 16.32 -23.90 1.99
CA GLN A 216 16.65 -24.42 3.32
C GLN A 216 17.40 -25.76 3.28
N SER A 217 17.87 -26.20 2.10
CA SER A 217 18.61 -27.47 1.95
C SER A 217 20.09 -27.33 1.58
N LYS A 218 20.71 -26.16 1.74
CA LYS A 218 22.17 -25.99 1.66
C LYS A 218 22.78 -25.69 3.03
N LEU A 219 22.64 -26.62 3.97
CA LEU A 219 23.52 -26.66 5.16
C LEU A 219 23.84 -28.07 5.67
N ASN A 220 23.26 -29.11 5.07
CA ASN A 220 23.62 -30.50 5.36
C ASN A 220 24.12 -31.18 4.09
N ASN A 221 25.35 -30.86 3.68
CA ASN A 221 26.23 -31.73 2.89
C ASN A 221 27.57 -31.02 2.64
N CYS A 222 28.46 -31.08 3.63
CA CYS A 222 29.90 -31.06 3.38
C CYS A 222 30.48 -32.36 3.95
N PRO A 223 30.83 -33.34 3.10
CA PRO A 223 31.70 -34.43 3.49
C PRO A 223 33.17 -33.99 3.33
N TYR A 224 33.96 -34.26 4.36
CA TYR A 224 35.41 -34.56 4.35
C TYR A 224 36.49 -33.45 4.24
N ILE A 225 37.47 -33.60 5.16
CA ILE A 225 38.94 -33.36 5.08
C ILE A 225 39.36 -31.90 5.35
N SER A 226 40.19 -31.56 6.35
CA SER A 226 41.34 -32.27 6.97
C SER A 226 41.46 -32.00 8.46
#